data_AF-A0A6A9QND2-F1
#
_entry.id   AF-A0A6A9QND2-F1
#
_cell.length_a   1.000
_cell.length_b   1.000
_cell.length_c   1.000
_cell.angle_alpha   90.00
_cell.angle_beta   90.00
_cell.angle_gamma   90.00
#
_symmetry.space_group_name_H-M   'P 1'
#
loop_
_entity.id
_entity.type
_entity.pdbx_description
1 polymer ?
#
loop_
_entity_poly.entity_id
_entity_poly.type
_entity_poly.pdbx_seq_one_letter_code
_entity_poly.pdbx_strand_id
1 'polypeptide(L)'
;MIKDFPKFDCLITGEKEGYDSEVEVYFGKELQIASIFSILQNYDTEWKENYSKIIEILDKMDDYIANGKDLPDYTLIKDLNKGDITYSYSQLQSIQFSEKKISVSLLYYVAGLIQENLYWYSILAKKDKFSKNFNPDAFEILHTLMSVVRKRAYSISQGN
;
A
#
# COMPACT_ATOMS: atom_id res chain seq x y z
N MET A 1 -37.39 -12.86 -14.11
CA MET A 1 -36.65 -11.63 -13.74
C MET A 1 -35.34 -12.06 -13.11
N ILE A 2 -34.21 -11.66 -13.68
CA ILE A 2 -32.91 -11.81 -13.02
C ILE A 2 -32.90 -10.76 -11.90
N LYS A 3 -32.64 -11.18 -10.65
CA LYS A 3 -32.42 -10.22 -9.57
C LYS A 3 -31.14 -9.45 -9.88
N ASP A 4 -31.17 -8.14 -9.71
CA ASP A 4 -29.97 -7.32 -9.78
C ASP A 4 -28.94 -7.84 -8.76
N PHE A 5 -27.67 -7.90 -9.18
CA PHE A 5 -26.58 -8.33 -8.32
C PHE A 5 -26.38 -7.32 -7.17
N PRO A 6 -26.02 -7.76 -5.94
CA PRO A 6 -25.78 -6.85 -4.83
C PRO A 6 -24.72 -5.78 -5.14
N LYS A 7 -24.91 -4.60 -4.55
CA LYS A 7 -24.04 -3.42 -4.65
C LYS A 7 -23.70 -2.92 -3.24
N PHE A 8 -22.60 -2.20 -3.09
CA PHE A 8 -22.23 -1.53 -1.85
C PHE A 8 -22.40 -0.01 -1.95
N ASP A 9 -22.51 0.66 -0.81
CA ASP A 9 -22.56 2.11 -0.73
C ASP A 9 -21.12 2.67 -0.74
N CYS A 10 -20.75 3.35 -1.83
CA CYS A 10 -19.41 3.92 -1.98
C CYS A 10 -19.28 5.21 -1.15
N LEU A 11 -18.36 5.22 -0.19
CA LEU A 11 -18.15 6.37 0.70
C LEU A 11 -17.62 7.62 -0.04
N ILE A 12 -16.95 7.44 -1.18
CA ILE A 12 -16.39 8.57 -1.95
C ILE A 12 -17.49 9.32 -2.70
N THR A 13 -18.38 8.59 -3.38
CA THR A 13 -19.40 9.17 -4.27
C THR A 13 -20.77 9.30 -3.61
N GLY A 14 -21.03 8.55 -2.55
CA GLY A 14 -22.36 8.37 -1.98
C GLY A 14 -23.30 7.52 -2.85
N GLU A 15 -22.81 6.91 -3.92
CA GLU A 15 -23.58 6.11 -4.87
C GLU A 15 -23.40 4.60 -4.65
N LYS A 16 -24.29 3.80 -5.22
CA LYS A 16 -24.17 2.33 -5.20
C LYS A 16 -23.29 1.81 -6.31
N GLU A 17 -22.19 1.15 -5.96
CA GLU A 17 -21.22 0.56 -6.87
C GLU A 17 -21.29 -0.98 -6.86
N GLY A 18 -20.90 -1.62 -7.95
CA GLY A 18 -20.74 -3.08 -8.01
C GLY A 18 -19.47 -3.53 -7.28
N TYR A 19 -19.47 -4.74 -6.72
CA TYR A 19 -18.29 -5.33 -6.08
C TYR A 19 -17.12 -5.62 -7.04
N ASP A 20 -17.35 -5.49 -8.35
CA ASP A 20 -16.35 -5.51 -9.40
C ASP A 20 -15.76 -4.12 -9.71
N SER A 21 -16.21 -3.07 -9.01
CA SER A 21 -15.69 -1.72 -9.18
C SER A 21 -14.24 -1.62 -8.71
N GLU A 22 -13.47 -0.80 -9.41
CA GLU A 22 -12.03 -0.63 -9.15
C GLU A 22 -11.76 0.03 -7.79
N VAL A 23 -12.70 0.79 -7.26
CA VAL A 23 -12.59 1.41 -5.93
C VAL A 23 -12.66 0.37 -4.81
N GLU A 24 -13.49 -0.66 -4.97
CA GLU A 24 -13.55 -1.78 -4.02
C GLU A 24 -12.26 -2.60 -4.06
N VAL A 25 -11.72 -2.83 -5.27
CA VAL A 25 -10.44 -3.51 -5.43
C VAL A 25 -9.31 -2.70 -4.77
N TYR A 26 -9.29 -1.38 -4.95
CA TYR A 26 -8.31 -0.49 -4.33
C TYR A 26 -8.30 -0.58 -2.79
N PHE A 27 -9.46 -0.37 -2.14
CA PHE A 27 -9.55 -0.43 -0.68
C PHE A 27 -9.35 -1.85 -0.13
N GLY A 28 -9.79 -2.87 -0.87
CA GLY A 28 -9.50 -4.26 -0.52
C GLY A 28 -8.00 -4.56 -0.47
N LYS A 29 -7.20 -3.92 -1.32
CA LYS A 29 -5.74 -4.06 -1.34
C LYS A 29 -5.07 -3.25 -0.21
N GLU A 30 -5.54 -2.04 0.09
CA GLU A 30 -5.08 -1.27 1.27
C GLU A 30 -5.26 -2.09 2.56
N LEU A 31 -6.43 -2.69 2.76
CA LEU A 31 -6.70 -3.53 3.93
C LEU A 31 -5.74 -4.74 4.00
N GLN A 32 -5.43 -5.37 2.87
CA GLN A 32 -4.46 -6.47 2.82
C GLN A 32 -3.05 -6.00 3.18
N ILE A 33 -2.63 -4.84 2.66
CA ILE A 33 -1.32 -4.23 2.97
C ILE A 33 -1.21 -3.96 4.48
N ALA A 34 -2.20 -3.28 5.07
CA ALA A 34 -2.23 -2.98 6.50
C ALA A 34 -2.22 -4.26 7.37
N SER A 35 -2.97 -5.29 6.95
CA SER A 35 -3.00 -6.59 7.64
C SER A 35 -1.63 -7.26 7.66
N ILE A 36 -0.88 -7.22 6.56
CA ILE A 36 0.46 -7.81 6.50
C ILE A 36 1.45 -6.99 7.32
N PHE A 37 1.35 -5.66 7.34
CA PHE A 37 2.16 -4.85 8.25
C PHE A 37 1.91 -5.19 9.71
N SER A 38 0.66 -5.46 10.10
CA SER A 38 0.33 -5.95 11.45
C SER A 38 1.00 -7.29 11.75
N ILE A 39 1.00 -8.22 10.79
CA ILE A 39 1.71 -9.51 10.92
C ILE A 39 3.22 -9.30 11.05
N LEU A 40 3.81 -8.43 10.23
CA LEU A 40 5.25 -8.12 10.21
C LEU A 40 5.78 -7.64 11.57
N GLN A 41 4.95 -6.99 12.40
CA GLN A 41 5.33 -6.62 13.76
C GLN A 41 5.79 -7.79 14.63
N ASN A 42 5.40 -9.03 14.28
CA ASN A 42 5.80 -10.25 15.00
C ASN A 42 7.03 -10.94 14.39
N TYR A 43 7.40 -10.61 13.15
CA TYR A 43 8.47 -11.28 12.40
C TYR A 43 9.68 -10.37 12.09
N ASP A 44 9.49 -9.05 12.19
CA ASP A 44 10.53 -8.03 12.13
C ASP A 44 10.31 -7.05 13.30
N THR A 45 10.60 -7.54 14.51
CA THR A 45 10.29 -6.85 15.77
C THR A 45 11.04 -5.55 15.94
N GLU A 46 12.23 -5.41 15.33
CA GLU A 46 13.01 -4.17 15.34
C GLU A 46 12.29 -3.03 14.63
N TRP A 47 11.44 -3.37 13.65
CA TRP A 47 10.65 -2.42 12.87
C TRP A 47 9.19 -2.30 13.31
N LYS A 48 8.82 -2.94 14.42
CA LYS A 48 7.44 -2.96 14.92
C LYS A 48 6.79 -1.57 14.97
N GLU A 49 7.49 -0.60 15.55
CA GLU A 49 6.99 0.77 15.69
C GLU A 49 6.82 1.46 14.33
N ASN A 50 7.71 1.20 13.37
CA ASN A 50 7.60 1.74 12.03
C ASN A 50 6.37 1.17 11.32
N TYR A 51 6.09 -0.13 11.45
CA TYR A 51 4.89 -0.73 10.86
C TYR A 51 3.60 -0.19 11.45
N SER A 52 3.53 0.02 12.77
CA SER A 52 2.37 0.65 13.41
C SER A 52 2.09 2.04 12.84
N LYS A 53 3.13 2.88 12.72
CA LYS A 53 2.99 4.22 12.16
C LYS A 53 2.65 4.21 10.66
N ILE A 54 3.19 3.25 9.91
CA ILE A 54 2.81 3.07 8.50
C ILE A 54 1.32 2.74 8.39
N ILE A 55 0.80 1.84 9.23
CA ILE A 55 -0.64 1.52 9.25
C ILE A 55 -1.47 2.77 9.58
N GLU A 56 -1.06 3.59 10.55
CA GLU A 56 -1.74 4.85 10.85
C GLU A 56 -1.71 5.86 9.68
N ILE A 57 -0.64 5.88 8.90
CA ILE A 57 -0.56 6.73 7.69
C ILE A 57 -1.51 6.20 6.61
N LEU A 58 -1.60 4.88 6.41
CA LEU A 58 -2.53 4.28 5.46
C LEU A 58 -4.00 4.51 5.85
N ASP A 59 -4.33 4.41 7.14
CA ASP A 59 -5.67 4.73 7.64
C ASP A 59 -6.05 6.19 7.35
N LYS A 60 -5.13 7.13 7.58
CA LYS A 60 -5.32 8.54 7.23
C LYS A 60 -5.39 8.77 5.71
N MET A 61 -4.69 7.96 4.91
CA MET A 61 -4.80 7.98 3.46
C MET A 61 -6.19 7.55 2.99
N ASP A 62 -6.75 6.48 3.56
CA ASP A 62 -8.11 6.05 3.27
C ASP A 62 -9.12 7.14 3.63
N ASP A 63 -8.92 7.78 4.77
CA ASP A 63 -9.71 8.91 5.24
C ASP A 63 -9.63 10.12 4.29
N TYR A 64 -8.44 10.42 3.79
CA TYR A 64 -8.21 11.43 2.76
C TYR A 64 -8.96 11.12 1.47
N ILE A 65 -8.81 9.89 0.97
CA ILE A 65 -9.39 9.45 -0.30
C ILE A 65 -10.93 9.43 -0.21
N ALA A 66 -11.48 8.92 0.89
CA ALA A 66 -12.91 8.80 1.08
C ALA A 66 -13.58 10.15 1.34
N ASN A 67 -13.01 10.95 2.24
CA ASN A 67 -13.71 12.11 2.79
C ASN A 67 -13.12 13.45 2.32
N GLY A 68 -12.01 13.45 1.58
CA GLY A 68 -11.32 14.67 1.15
C GLY A 68 -10.75 15.48 2.31
N LYS A 69 -10.33 14.80 3.39
CA LYS A 69 -9.65 15.39 4.56
C LYS A 69 -8.26 15.93 4.18
N ASP A 70 -7.41 16.23 5.16
CA ASP A 70 -6.03 16.62 4.93
C ASP A 70 -5.17 15.41 4.51
N LEU A 71 -4.27 15.63 3.54
CA LEU A 71 -3.28 14.64 3.15
C LEU A 71 -2.41 14.31 4.38
N PRO A 72 -2.15 13.02 4.70
CA PRO A 72 -1.38 12.68 5.88
C PRO A 72 0.07 13.16 5.79
N ASP A 73 0.62 13.58 6.93
CA ASP A 73 2.06 13.75 7.06
C ASP A 73 2.75 12.39 6.95
N TYR A 74 3.55 12.24 5.89
CA TYR A 74 4.31 11.03 5.59
C TYR A 74 5.82 11.25 5.69
N THR A 75 6.24 12.24 6.50
CA THR A 75 7.67 12.51 6.79
C THR A 75 8.40 11.25 7.26
N LEU A 76 7.75 10.42 8.08
CA LEU A 76 8.30 9.12 8.48
C LEU A 76 8.66 8.25 7.26
N ILE A 77 7.75 8.08 6.30
CA ILE A 77 7.98 7.25 5.11
C ILE A 77 9.14 7.82 4.28
N LYS A 78 9.23 9.15 4.15
CA LYS A 78 10.37 9.81 3.49
C LYS A 78 11.67 9.53 4.21
N ASP A 79 11.69 9.63 5.53
CA ASP A 79 12.86 9.39 6.36
C ASP A 79 13.33 7.94 6.28
N LEU A 80 12.41 6.98 6.34
CA LEU A 80 12.70 5.56 6.14
C LEU A 80 13.20 5.25 4.73
N ASN A 81 12.87 6.07 3.75
CA ASN A 81 13.35 5.91 2.37
C ASN A 81 14.74 6.51 2.14
N LYS A 82 15.29 7.27 3.09
CA LYS A 82 16.65 7.83 2.98
C LYS A 82 17.69 6.71 2.97
N GLY A 83 18.84 7.00 2.36
CA GLY A 83 19.98 6.08 2.28
C GLY A 83 20.18 5.45 0.91
N ASP A 84 21.44 5.16 0.60
CA ASP A 84 21.94 4.73 -0.71
C ASP A 84 21.88 3.21 -0.91
N ILE A 85 20.78 2.59 -0.49
CA ILE A 85 20.52 1.19 -0.84
C ILE A 85 20.11 1.16 -2.31
N THR A 86 21.03 0.68 -3.15
CA THR A 86 20.78 0.45 -4.57
C THR A 86 20.71 -1.05 -4.83
N TYR A 87 19.64 -1.51 -5.45
CA TYR A 87 19.47 -2.89 -5.90
C TYR A 87 18.95 -2.92 -7.33
N SER A 88 19.30 -3.97 -8.07
CA SER A 88 18.70 -4.26 -9.37
C SER A 88 17.37 -5.00 -9.19
N TYR A 89 16.52 -4.95 -10.22
CA TYR A 89 15.30 -5.74 -10.25
C TYR A 89 15.56 -7.26 -10.17
N SER A 90 16.65 -7.74 -10.78
CA SER A 90 17.05 -9.15 -10.70
C SER A 90 17.48 -9.55 -9.28
N GLN A 91 18.12 -8.67 -8.53
CA GLN A 91 18.44 -8.91 -7.11
C GLN A 91 17.18 -9.04 -6.27
N LEU A 92 16.19 -8.16 -6.47
CA LEU A 92 14.90 -8.24 -5.76
C LEU A 92 14.19 -9.58 -6.02
N GLN A 93 14.10 -9.98 -7.29
CA GLN A 93 13.51 -11.28 -7.65
C GLN A 93 14.28 -12.45 -7.03
N SER A 94 15.61 -12.44 -7.10
CA SER A 94 16.42 -13.49 -6.51
C SER A 94 16.12 -13.63 -5.02
N ILE A 95 16.15 -12.53 -4.26
CA ILE A 95 15.90 -12.55 -2.82
C ILE A 95 14.49 -13.07 -2.53
N GLN A 96 13.47 -12.59 -3.26
CA GLN A 96 12.09 -13.01 -3.08
C GLN A 96 11.91 -14.54 -3.19
N PHE A 97 12.64 -15.20 -4.10
CA PHE A 97 12.51 -16.63 -4.35
C PHE A 97 13.54 -17.51 -3.60
N SER A 98 14.63 -16.92 -3.08
CA SER A 98 15.70 -17.69 -2.40
C SER A 98 15.70 -17.55 -0.88
N GLU A 99 15.18 -16.44 -0.35
CA GLU A 99 15.21 -16.15 1.09
C GLU A 99 14.15 -16.97 1.85
N LYS A 100 14.52 -17.44 3.05
CA LYS A 100 13.66 -18.28 3.91
C LYS A 100 13.06 -17.51 5.09
N LYS A 101 13.55 -16.29 5.35
CA LYS A 101 12.99 -15.42 6.40
C LYS A 101 11.58 -14.96 6.03
N ILE A 102 10.61 -15.30 6.89
CA ILE A 102 9.19 -14.93 6.72
C ILE A 102 9.02 -13.42 6.53
N SER A 103 9.74 -12.60 7.30
CA SER A 103 9.68 -11.14 7.19
C SER A 103 10.05 -10.65 5.79
N VAL A 104 11.08 -11.22 5.16
CA VAL A 104 11.49 -10.85 3.81
C VAL A 104 10.42 -11.23 2.78
N SER A 105 9.87 -12.45 2.87
CA SER A 105 8.79 -12.89 1.97
C SER A 105 7.54 -12.00 2.09
N LEU A 106 7.15 -11.65 3.32
CA LEU A 106 6.01 -10.77 3.59
C LEU A 106 6.24 -9.35 3.06
N LEU A 107 7.44 -8.80 3.22
CA LEU A 107 7.77 -7.47 2.68
C LEU A 107 7.72 -7.46 1.14
N TYR A 108 8.26 -8.47 0.46
CA TYR A 108 8.12 -8.57 -1.00
C TYR A 108 6.67 -8.74 -1.45
N TYR A 109 5.88 -9.51 -0.70
CA TYR A 109 4.46 -9.66 -0.99
C TYR A 109 3.72 -8.32 -0.87
N VAL A 110 3.96 -7.56 0.21
CA VAL A 110 3.42 -6.20 0.39
C VAL A 110 3.88 -5.27 -0.74
N ALA A 111 5.14 -5.31 -1.16
CA ALA A 111 5.61 -4.49 -2.26
C ALA A 111 4.86 -4.79 -3.58
N GLY A 112 4.48 -6.05 -3.82
CA GLY A 112 3.64 -6.44 -4.94
C GLY A 112 2.21 -5.89 -4.82
N LEU A 113 1.62 -5.97 -3.64
CA LEU A 113 0.29 -5.41 -3.37
C LEU A 113 0.27 -3.89 -3.53
N ILE A 114 1.29 -3.17 -3.03
CA ILE A 114 1.40 -1.72 -3.22
C ILE A 114 1.52 -1.38 -4.71
N GLN A 115 2.32 -2.14 -5.47
CA GLN A 115 2.44 -1.94 -6.92
C GLN A 115 1.11 -2.14 -7.65
N GLU A 116 0.34 -3.17 -7.28
CA GLU A 116 -1.01 -3.39 -7.79
C GLU A 116 -1.94 -2.23 -7.38
N ASN A 117 -1.79 -1.72 -6.16
CA ASN A 117 -2.63 -0.64 -5.70
C ASN A 117 -2.34 0.70 -6.40
N LEU A 118 -1.08 0.98 -6.72
CA LEU A 118 -0.68 2.12 -7.56
C LEU A 118 -1.30 2.03 -8.96
N TYR A 119 -1.47 0.83 -9.50
CA TYR A 119 -2.17 0.63 -10.79
C TYR A 119 -3.65 1.01 -10.67
N TRP A 120 -4.36 0.50 -9.66
CA TRP A 120 -5.78 0.83 -9.43
C TRP A 120 -5.98 2.31 -9.11
N TYR A 121 -5.10 2.88 -8.28
CA TYR A 121 -5.05 4.31 -7.99
C TYR A 121 -4.96 5.12 -9.30
N SER A 122 -4.08 4.73 -10.22
CA SER A 122 -3.89 5.41 -11.51
C SER A 122 -5.12 5.32 -12.41
N ILE A 123 -5.92 4.25 -12.30
CA ILE A 123 -7.21 4.12 -13.01
C ILE A 123 -8.23 5.07 -12.38
N LEU A 124 -8.35 5.07 -11.06
CA LEU A 124 -9.32 5.89 -10.33
C LEU A 124 -9.04 7.39 -10.49
N ALA A 125 -7.76 7.80 -10.49
CA ALA A 125 -7.32 9.17 -10.75
C ALA A 125 -7.81 9.75 -12.09
N LYS A 126 -8.13 8.89 -13.07
CA LYS A 126 -8.60 9.29 -14.41
C LYS A 126 -10.12 9.31 -14.54
N LYS A 127 -10.86 8.86 -13.52
CA LYS A 127 -12.32 8.85 -13.52
C LYS A 127 -12.83 10.11 -12.84
N ASP A 128 -13.65 10.90 -13.53
CA ASP A 128 -14.15 12.19 -13.03
C ASP A 128 -14.79 12.10 -11.63
N LYS A 129 -15.49 11.00 -11.33
CA LYS A 129 -16.13 10.78 -10.03
C LYS A 129 -15.16 10.52 -8.86
N PHE A 130 -13.88 10.23 -9.14
CA PHE A 130 -12.87 9.91 -8.14
C PHE A 130 -11.63 10.82 -8.20
N SER A 131 -11.36 11.45 -9.33
CA SER A 131 -10.11 12.17 -9.64
C SER A 131 -9.73 13.26 -8.64
N LYS A 132 -10.71 13.87 -7.95
CA LYS A 132 -10.46 14.91 -6.94
C LYS A 132 -9.55 14.43 -5.81
N ASN A 133 -9.80 13.23 -5.28
CA ASN A 133 -9.08 12.71 -4.11
C ASN A 133 -7.98 11.71 -4.49
N PHE A 134 -7.96 11.26 -5.75
CA PHE A 134 -6.89 10.43 -6.33
C PHE A 134 -5.90 11.29 -7.12
N ASN A 135 -5.04 12.03 -6.43
CA ASN A 135 -4.06 12.96 -7.04
C ASN A 135 -2.60 12.50 -6.88
N PRO A 136 -1.63 13.19 -7.53
CA PRO A 136 -0.22 12.81 -7.49
C PRO A 136 0.43 12.85 -6.11
N ASP A 137 0.02 13.74 -5.20
CA ASP A 137 0.65 13.85 -3.88
C ASP A 137 0.35 12.62 -3.02
N ALA A 138 -0.91 12.16 -3.03
CA ALA A 138 -1.31 10.91 -2.38
C ALA A 138 -0.71 9.67 -3.07
N PHE A 139 -0.55 9.69 -4.41
CA PHE A 139 0.16 8.62 -5.13
C PHE A 139 1.61 8.46 -4.67
N GLU A 140 2.32 9.57 -4.44
CA GLU A 140 3.72 9.56 -4.04
C GLU A 140 3.94 8.90 -2.67
N ILE A 141 2.95 8.93 -1.78
CA ILE A 141 3.01 8.28 -0.46
C ILE A 141 3.15 6.76 -0.64
N LEU A 142 2.25 6.16 -1.42
CA LEU A 142 2.28 4.71 -1.73
C LEU A 142 3.53 4.34 -2.52
N HIS A 143 3.93 5.16 -3.48
CA HIS A 143 5.13 4.93 -4.27
C HIS A 143 6.40 4.95 -3.40
N THR A 144 6.51 5.92 -2.48
CA THR A 144 7.63 5.99 -1.53
C THR A 144 7.60 4.78 -0.57
N LEU A 145 6.42 4.40 -0.08
CA LEU A 145 6.26 3.24 0.80
C LEU A 145 6.72 1.95 0.12
N MET A 146 6.42 1.75 -1.17
CA MET A 146 6.92 0.60 -1.93
C MET A 146 8.44 0.53 -1.92
N SER A 147 9.12 1.67 -2.08
CA SER A 147 10.59 1.75 -2.00
C SER A 147 11.09 1.39 -0.60
N VAL A 148 10.47 1.94 0.45
CA VAL A 148 10.81 1.64 1.86
C VAL A 148 10.72 0.14 2.13
N VAL A 149 9.64 -0.50 1.72
CA VAL A 149 9.40 -1.94 1.93
C VAL A 149 10.46 -2.79 1.22
N ARG A 150 10.79 -2.45 -0.03
CA ARG A 150 11.85 -3.15 -0.79
C ARG A 150 13.23 -2.96 -0.17
N LYS A 151 13.56 -1.74 0.29
CA LYS A 151 14.82 -1.46 1.00
C LYS A 151 14.92 -2.24 2.30
N ARG A 152 13.86 -2.32 3.10
CA ARG A 152 13.87 -3.12 4.34
C ARG A 152 14.03 -4.61 4.04
N ALA A 153 13.31 -5.14 3.05
CA ALA A 153 13.45 -6.54 2.63
C ALA A 153 14.89 -6.86 2.21
N TYR A 154 15.50 -5.96 1.44
CA TYR A 154 16.89 -6.07 1.03
C TYR A 154 17.83 -6.05 2.24
N SER A 155 17.70 -5.08 3.16
CA SER A 155 18.53 -4.98 4.38
C SER A 155 18.53 -6.29 5.17
N ILE A 156 17.35 -6.81 5.47
CA ILE A 156 17.19 -8.04 6.26
C ILE A 156 17.86 -9.23 5.54
N SER A 157 17.75 -9.30 4.20
CA SER A 157 18.39 -10.36 3.41
C SER A 157 19.92 -10.32 3.47
N GLN A 158 20.50 -9.13 3.64
CA GLN A 158 21.96 -8.95 3.77
C GLN A 158 22.47 -9.19 5.21
N GLY A 159 21.56 -9.43 6.17
CA GLY A 159 21.92 -9.65 7.57
C GLY A 159 22.09 -8.38 8.39
N ASN A 160 21.53 -7.26 7.91
CA ASN A 160 21.46 -5.97 8.60
C ASN A 160 20.08 -5.73 9.21
#